data_AF-A0A1F9MNN6-F1
#
_entry.id   AF-A0A1F9MNN6-F1
#
_cell.length_a   1.000
_cell.length_b   1.000
_cell.length_c   1.000
_cell.angle_alpha   90.00
_cell.angle_beta   90.00
_cell.angle_gamma   90.00
#
_symmetry.space_group_name_H-M   'P 1'
#
loop_
_entity.id
_entity.type
_entity.pdbx_description
1 polymer ?
#
loop_
_entity_poly.entity_id
_entity_poly.type
_entity_poly.pdbx_seq_one_letter_code
_entity_poly.pdbx_strand_id
1 'polypeptide(L)'
;MTKSPRTEPESLIPKHGGYRRLKSFQVAQLVYDLTVRFCDRYLDRRSRTVDQMVQAARSGVQNIAEGSMASATSKKTELKLTNVARASLEELRLDYEDFLRQRELPQWPPDHPALKSFKARRCSTLEAVRAWVEEEKAKAHGLEKAHGQPRTDTDQQGQKAGSEWRSVPVSESPCSSVSSSPSSAFVANAALSLLNLCRYLLDRQLAVQANAFEQEGGFTERLYRVRTTKRKKL
;
A
#
# COMPACT_ATOMS: atom_id res chain seq x y z
N MET A 1 -49.91 22.30 11.47
CA MET A 1 -48.94 22.53 12.58
C MET A 1 -47.80 21.52 12.46
N THR A 2 -46.74 21.87 11.74
CA THR A 2 -45.55 21.04 11.57
C THR A 2 -44.69 21.13 12.83
N LYS A 3 -44.54 20.03 13.57
CA LYS A 3 -43.65 19.95 14.72
C LYS A 3 -42.22 20.17 14.24
N SER A 4 -41.60 21.27 14.67
CA SER A 4 -40.18 21.53 14.50
C SER A 4 -39.37 20.36 15.07
N PRO A 5 -38.36 19.81 14.35
CA PRO A 5 -37.58 18.71 14.86
C PRO A 5 -36.82 19.21 16.10
N ARG A 6 -37.03 18.54 17.23
CA ARG A 6 -36.26 18.79 18.46
C ARG A 6 -34.78 18.56 18.11
N THR A 7 -34.04 19.64 17.92
CA THR A 7 -32.57 19.60 17.83
C THR A 7 -32.06 19.09 19.17
N GLU A 8 -31.61 17.82 19.19
CA GLU A 8 -30.83 17.25 20.28
C GLU A 8 -29.71 18.24 20.68
N PRO A 9 -29.47 18.46 21.98
CA PRO A 9 -28.45 19.40 22.42
C PRO A 9 -27.06 18.98 21.89
N GLU A 10 -26.33 19.93 21.30
CA GLU A 10 -24.97 19.73 20.79
C GLU A 10 -24.07 19.11 21.89
N SER A 11 -23.62 17.87 21.69
CA SER A 11 -22.67 17.20 22.60
C SER A 11 -21.31 17.90 22.54
N LEU A 12 -20.67 18.09 23.69
CA LEU A 12 -19.33 18.68 23.77
C LEU A 12 -18.28 17.80 23.08
N ILE A 13 -18.40 16.48 23.24
CA ILE A 13 -17.51 15.48 22.63
C ILE A 13 -18.32 14.75 21.55
N PRO A 14 -18.06 15.02 20.26
CA PRO A 14 -18.70 14.27 19.17
C PRO A 14 -18.15 12.84 19.09
N LYS A 15 -18.83 11.99 18.31
CA LYS A 15 -18.34 10.64 17.99
C LYS A 15 -17.00 10.75 17.23
N HIS A 16 -16.00 9.98 17.66
CA HIS A 16 -14.64 9.98 17.12
C HIS A 16 -14.00 8.58 17.22
N GLY A 17 -12.76 8.42 16.77
CA GLY A 17 -12.01 7.17 16.92
C GLY A 17 -12.48 6.01 16.01
N GLY A 18 -13.31 6.31 15.00
CA GLY A 18 -13.84 5.32 14.05
C GLY A 18 -12.84 4.81 12.99
N TYR A 19 -11.53 5.00 13.20
CA TYR A 19 -10.49 4.80 12.18
C TYR A 19 -10.50 3.42 11.53
N ARG A 20 -10.88 2.36 12.26
CA ARG A 20 -10.94 0.98 11.72
C ARG A 20 -11.90 0.82 10.53
N ARG A 21 -12.87 1.74 10.38
CA ARG A 21 -13.81 1.76 9.25
C ARG A 21 -13.31 2.60 8.07
N LEU A 22 -12.23 3.37 8.24
CA LEU A 22 -11.66 4.17 7.15
C LEU A 22 -10.96 3.27 6.14
N LYS A 23 -11.23 3.51 4.85
CA LYS A 23 -10.52 2.82 3.77
C LYS A 23 -9.04 3.16 3.74
N SER A 24 -8.68 4.42 4.05
CA SER A 24 -7.28 4.84 4.21
C SER A 24 -6.57 3.99 5.27
N PHE A 25 -7.19 3.77 6.43
CA PHE A 25 -6.63 2.92 7.48
C PHE A 25 -6.49 1.45 7.05
N GLN A 26 -7.54 0.87 6.46
CA GLN A 26 -7.52 -0.54 6.03
C GLN A 26 -6.43 -0.81 4.98
N VAL A 27 -6.28 0.09 4.01
CA VAL A 27 -5.24 -0.02 2.97
C VAL A 27 -3.85 0.23 3.56
N ALA A 28 -3.68 1.25 4.39
CA ALA A 28 -2.40 1.51 5.06
C ALA A 28 -1.96 0.33 5.93
N GLN A 29 -2.89 -0.33 6.62
CA GLN A 29 -2.60 -1.51 7.43
C GLN A 29 -2.12 -2.68 6.57
N LEU A 30 -2.78 -2.95 5.44
CA LEU A 30 -2.30 -3.97 4.49
C LEU A 30 -0.91 -3.61 3.94
N VAL A 31 -0.66 -2.34 3.62
CA VAL A 31 0.66 -1.86 3.21
C VAL A 31 1.70 -2.13 4.29
N TYR A 32 1.40 -1.83 5.55
CA TYR A 32 2.31 -2.11 6.66
C TYR A 32 2.67 -3.59 6.77
N ASP A 33 1.66 -4.45 6.80
CA ASP A 33 1.85 -5.90 6.88
C ASP A 33 2.67 -6.41 5.68
N LEU A 34 2.39 -5.86 4.48
CA LEU A 34 3.10 -6.21 3.25
C LEU A 34 4.55 -5.77 3.29
N THR A 35 4.82 -4.55 3.74
CA THR A 35 6.17 -3.99 3.87
C THR A 35 7.02 -4.80 4.82
N VAL A 36 6.49 -5.19 5.99
CA VAL A 36 7.22 -6.04 6.94
C VAL A 36 7.65 -7.36 6.28
N ARG A 37 6.73 -8.03 5.58
CA ARG A 37 7.04 -9.28 4.87
C ARG A 37 7.98 -9.07 3.68
N PHE A 38 7.84 -7.96 2.97
CA PHE A 38 8.68 -7.60 1.84
C PHE A 38 10.13 -7.39 2.29
N CYS A 39 10.34 -6.59 3.34
CA CYS A 39 11.68 -6.33 3.89
C CYS A 39 12.32 -7.62 4.43
N ASP A 40 11.58 -8.44 5.16
CA ASP A 40 12.06 -9.73 5.69
C ASP A 40 12.52 -10.70 4.58
N ARG A 41 11.89 -10.62 3.40
CA ARG A 41 12.12 -11.57 2.30
C ARG A 41 13.13 -11.09 1.26
N TYR A 42 13.15 -9.80 0.93
CA TYR A 42 13.83 -9.28 -0.25
C TYR A 42 14.94 -8.27 0.05
N LEU A 43 15.13 -7.90 1.31
CA LEU A 43 16.19 -6.99 1.73
C LEU A 43 17.14 -7.68 2.70
N ASP A 44 18.39 -7.22 2.72
CA ASP A 44 19.32 -7.59 3.78
C ASP A 44 18.81 -7.05 5.12
N ARG A 45 18.67 -7.94 6.11
CA ARG A 45 18.19 -7.62 7.47
C ARG A 45 19.07 -6.58 8.17
N ARG A 46 20.34 -6.43 7.75
CA ARG A 46 21.27 -5.43 8.30
C ARG A 46 21.16 -4.08 7.61
N SER A 47 20.41 -3.97 6.52
CA SER A 47 20.26 -2.72 5.79
C SER A 47 19.42 -1.73 6.57
N ARG A 48 19.91 -0.49 6.67
CA ARG A 48 19.16 0.64 7.25
C ARG A 48 17.83 0.90 6.53
N THR A 49 17.75 0.54 5.25
CA THR A 49 16.51 0.64 4.45
C THR A 49 15.37 -0.18 5.06
N VAL A 50 15.65 -1.32 5.70
CA VAL A 50 14.62 -2.14 6.36
C VAL A 50 13.93 -1.34 7.46
N ASP A 51 14.71 -0.70 8.34
CA ASP A 51 14.17 0.12 9.41
C ASP A 51 13.38 1.30 8.87
N GLN A 52 13.90 1.98 7.84
CA GLN A 52 13.27 3.15 7.25
C GLN A 52 11.91 2.80 6.65
N MET A 53 11.85 1.77 5.80
CA MET A 53 10.60 1.31 5.17
C MET A 53 9.57 0.87 6.22
N VAL A 54 9.98 0.06 7.20
CA VAL A 54 9.07 -0.45 8.23
C VAL A 54 8.56 0.68 9.13
N GLN A 55 9.41 1.65 9.48
CA GLN A 55 9.00 2.82 10.28
C GLN A 55 8.08 3.75 9.50
N ALA A 56 8.37 4.03 8.22
CA ALA A 56 7.51 4.84 7.36
C ALA A 56 6.11 4.21 7.23
N ALA A 57 6.06 2.90 7.00
CA ALA A 57 4.81 2.15 6.95
C ALA A 57 4.03 2.20 8.28
N ARG A 58 4.72 1.95 9.40
CA ARG A 58 4.13 2.00 10.75
C ARG A 58 3.60 3.39 11.09
N SER A 59 4.40 4.42 10.82
CA SER A 59 4.04 5.83 11.02
C SER A 59 2.77 6.19 10.24
N GLY A 60 2.65 5.74 8.99
CA GLY A 60 1.45 5.95 8.17
C GLY A 60 0.18 5.45 8.86
N VAL A 61 0.18 4.21 9.35
CA VAL A 61 -0.98 3.59 10.02
C VAL A 61 -1.31 4.27 11.35
N GLN A 62 -0.28 4.53 12.17
CA GLN A 62 -0.45 5.10 13.51
C GLN A 62 -1.03 6.51 13.46
N ASN A 63 -0.50 7.37 12.57
CA ASN A 63 -0.98 8.74 12.45
C ASN A 63 -2.44 8.83 11.98
N ILE A 64 -2.91 7.89 11.15
CA ILE A 64 -4.34 7.79 10.80
C ILE A 64 -5.20 7.49 12.03
N ALA A 65 -4.77 6.53 12.85
CA ALA A 65 -5.48 6.15 14.07
C ALA A 65 -5.48 7.29 15.10
N GLU A 66 -4.31 7.85 15.39
CA GLU A 66 -4.13 8.95 16.34
C GLU A 66 -4.90 10.20 15.92
N GLY A 67 -4.84 10.58 14.63
CA GLY A 67 -5.63 11.69 14.08
C GLY A 67 -7.13 11.49 14.29
N SER A 68 -7.63 10.28 14.03
CA SER A 68 -9.04 9.95 14.25
C SER A 68 -9.44 9.98 15.73
N MET A 69 -8.55 9.55 16.64
CA MET A 69 -8.80 9.61 18.08
C MET A 69 -8.81 11.05 18.59
N ALA A 70 -7.94 11.92 18.07
CA ALA A 70 -7.89 13.34 18.44
C ALA A 70 -9.05 14.17 17.86
N SER A 71 -9.77 13.68 16.85
CA SER A 71 -10.75 14.45 16.07
C SER A 71 -11.89 15.10 16.88
N ALA A 72 -12.24 14.57 18.05
CA ALA A 72 -13.28 15.16 18.90
C ALA A 72 -12.79 16.37 19.72
N THR A 73 -11.49 16.44 20.01
CA THR A 73 -10.92 17.45 20.91
C THR A 73 -9.95 18.40 20.21
N SER A 74 -9.41 18.00 19.05
CA SER A 74 -8.54 18.85 18.24
C SER A 74 -8.60 18.50 16.75
N LYS A 75 -9.38 19.29 16.00
CA LYS A 75 -9.43 19.23 14.53
C LYS A 75 -8.11 19.61 13.87
N LYS A 76 -7.37 20.55 14.48
CA LYS A 76 -6.01 20.90 14.04
C LYS A 76 -5.05 19.73 14.14
N THR A 77 -5.11 18.97 15.24
CA THR A 77 -4.29 17.76 15.43
C THR A 77 -4.70 16.66 14.45
N GLU A 78 -6.01 16.45 14.27
CA GLU A 78 -6.54 15.51 13.28
C GLU A 78 -5.99 15.77 11.86
N LEU A 79 -6.04 17.03 11.39
CA LEU A 79 -5.49 17.45 10.11
C LEU A 79 -3.97 17.21 10.03
N LYS A 80 -3.24 17.64 11.05
CA LYS A 80 -1.78 17.51 11.09
C LYS A 80 -1.36 16.04 11.00
N LEU A 81 -1.95 15.16 11.81
CA LEU A 81 -1.60 13.75 11.83
C LEU A 81 -2.01 13.05 10.52
N THR A 82 -3.16 13.40 9.94
CA THR A 82 -3.55 12.87 8.62
C THR A 82 -2.52 13.27 7.54
N ASN A 83 -1.97 14.49 7.61
CA ASN A 83 -0.92 14.92 6.70
C ASN A 83 0.44 14.24 6.96
N VAL A 84 0.80 13.99 8.22
CA VAL A 84 1.99 13.19 8.57
C VAL A 84 1.85 11.77 8.04
N ALA A 85 0.68 11.14 8.17
CA ALA A 85 0.43 9.82 7.59
C ALA A 85 0.64 9.81 6.07
N ARG A 86 0.13 10.82 5.37
CA ARG A 86 0.33 10.99 3.92
C ARG A 86 1.81 11.11 3.57
N ALA A 87 2.57 11.92 4.30
CA ALA A 87 4.00 12.10 4.07
C ALA A 87 4.79 10.81 4.31
N SER A 88 4.54 10.09 5.42
CA SER A 88 5.21 8.81 5.70
C SER A 88 4.93 7.75 4.63
N LEU A 89 3.71 7.70 4.09
CA LEU A 89 3.41 6.77 2.99
C LEU A 89 4.02 7.21 1.65
N GLU A 90 4.34 8.50 1.47
CA GLU A 90 5.10 8.95 0.31
C GLU A 90 6.58 8.57 0.39
N GLU A 91 7.19 8.70 1.57
CA GLU A 91 8.55 8.21 1.83
C GLU A 91 8.66 6.72 1.50
N LEU A 92 7.72 5.91 2.02
CA LEU A 92 7.67 4.47 1.73
C LEU A 92 7.48 4.18 0.22
N ARG A 93 6.72 5.01 -0.50
CA ARG A 93 6.54 4.86 -1.94
C ARG A 93 7.86 5.04 -2.67
N LEU A 94 8.63 6.08 -2.31
CA LEU A 94 9.95 6.34 -2.89
C LEU A 94 10.90 5.18 -2.61
N ASP A 95 10.87 4.57 -1.41
CA ASP A 95 11.69 3.40 -1.09
C ASP A 95 11.39 2.20 -2.01
N TYR A 96 10.11 1.96 -2.36
CA TYR A 96 9.74 0.91 -3.32
C TYR A 96 10.16 1.23 -4.76
N GLU A 97 10.07 2.50 -5.17
CA GLU A 97 10.57 2.94 -6.49
C GLU A 97 12.09 2.77 -6.59
N ASP A 98 12.81 3.14 -5.53
CA ASP A 98 14.25 2.96 -5.43
C ASP A 98 14.64 1.48 -5.41
N PHE A 99 13.89 0.62 -4.71
CA PHE A 99 14.09 -0.82 -4.74
C PHE A 99 14.04 -1.37 -6.17
N LEU A 100 13.01 -0.98 -6.94
CA LEU A 100 12.85 -1.43 -8.33
C LEU A 100 13.98 -0.89 -9.22
N ARG A 101 14.22 0.42 -9.16
CA ARG A 101 15.21 1.12 -9.97
C ARG A 101 16.63 0.59 -9.74
N GLN A 102 17.05 0.41 -8.49
CA GLN A 102 18.40 -0.06 -8.14
C GLN A 102 18.65 -1.52 -8.51
N ARG A 103 17.59 -2.30 -8.77
CA ARG A 103 17.67 -3.73 -9.13
C ARG A 103 17.29 -3.99 -10.58
N GLU A 104 17.14 -2.93 -11.38
CA GLU A 104 16.73 -3.01 -12.78
C GLU A 104 15.42 -3.79 -12.97
N LEU A 105 14.52 -3.71 -11.99
CA LEU A 105 13.21 -4.34 -12.03
C LEU A 105 12.19 -3.37 -12.64
N PRO A 106 11.22 -3.88 -13.43
CA PRO A 106 10.25 -3.03 -14.07
C PRO A 106 9.29 -2.40 -13.05
N GLN A 107 9.14 -1.08 -13.12
CA GLN A 107 8.00 -0.37 -12.57
C GLN A 107 6.87 -0.37 -13.59
N TRP A 108 5.70 -0.88 -13.20
CA TRP A 108 4.59 -1.07 -14.12
C TRP A 108 3.71 0.15 -14.26
N PRO A 109 3.26 0.49 -15.49
CA PRO A 109 2.27 1.53 -15.68
C PRO A 109 0.90 1.09 -15.11
N PRO A 110 0.00 2.03 -14.79
CA PRO A 110 -1.27 1.72 -14.13
C PRO A 110 -2.18 0.72 -14.86
N ASP A 111 -2.01 0.57 -16.17
CA ASP A 111 -2.79 -0.26 -17.09
C ASP A 111 -2.16 -1.64 -17.36
N HIS A 112 -1.02 -1.93 -16.74
CA HIS A 112 -0.36 -3.24 -16.82
C HIS A 112 -1.34 -4.37 -16.43
N PRO A 113 -1.42 -5.49 -17.19
CA PRO A 113 -2.39 -6.56 -16.95
C PRO A 113 -2.37 -7.10 -15.52
N ALA A 114 -1.17 -7.31 -14.95
CA ALA A 114 -1.05 -7.80 -13.58
C ALA A 114 -1.58 -6.79 -12.55
N LEU A 115 -1.39 -5.48 -12.76
CA LEU A 115 -1.96 -4.46 -11.87
C LEU A 115 -3.47 -4.33 -12.04
N LYS A 116 -3.99 -4.52 -13.26
CA LYS A 116 -5.44 -4.62 -13.50
C LYS A 116 -6.04 -5.81 -12.74
N SER A 117 -5.42 -6.99 -12.81
CA SER A 117 -5.88 -8.18 -12.08
C SER A 117 -5.80 -7.99 -10.55
N PHE A 118 -4.72 -7.37 -10.06
CA PHE A 118 -4.54 -7.03 -8.65
C PHE A 118 -5.65 -6.11 -8.13
N LYS A 119 -5.93 -5.02 -8.85
CA LYS A 119 -6.98 -4.04 -8.51
C LYS A 119 -8.37 -4.68 -8.54
N ALA A 120 -8.64 -5.56 -9.50
CA ALA A 120 -9.91 -6.29 -9.60
C ALA A 120 -10.13 -7.22 -8.40
N ARG A 121 -9.07 -7.85 -7.88
CA ARG A 121 -9.14 -8.77 -6.73
C ARG A 121 -9.47 -8.08 -5.41
N ARG A 122 -9.17 -6.78 -5.28
CA ARG A 122 -9.40 -5.98 -4.06
C ARG A 122 -8.84 -6.67 -2.80
N CYS A 123 -7.58 -7.11 -2.88
CA CYS A 123 -6.91 -7.79 -1.77
C CYS A 123 -7.01 -6.98 -0.47
N SER A 124 -7.40 -7.66 0.61
CA SER A 124 -7.49 -7.08 1.96
C SER A 124 -6.60 -7.80 2.98
N THR A 125 -5.87 -8.84 2.57
CA THR A 125 -5.00 -9.65 3.43
C THR A 125 -3.70 -10.00 2.70
N LEU A 126 -2.66 -10.37 3.46
CA LEU A 126 -1.39 -10.83 2.91
C LEU A 126 -1.55 -12.12 2.11
N GLU A 127 -2.42 -13.02 2.54
CA GLU A 127 -2.70 -14.29 1.87
C GLU A 127 -3.30 -14.04 0.49
N ALA A 128 -4.20 -13.05 0.36
CA ALA A 128 -4.77 -12.67 -0.91
C ALA A 128 -3.73 -12.06 -1.87
N VAL A 129 -2.81 -11.24 -1.35
CA VAL A 129 -1.68 -10.70 -2.13
C VAL A 129 -0.77 -11.85 -2.59
N ARG A 130 -0.42 -12.77 -1.69
CA ARG A 130 0.42 -13.93 -2.01
C ARG A 130 -0.21 -14.82 -3.08
N ALA A 131 -1.50 -15.14 -2.93
CA ALA A 131 -2.22 -15.93 -3.93
C ALA A 131 -2.22 -15.25 -5.30
N TRP A 132 -2.38 -13.93 -5.35
CA TRP A 132 -2.26 -13.16 -6.59
C TRP A 132 -0.86 -13.25 -7.20
N VAL A 133 0.20 -13.12 -6.40
CA VAL A 133 1.59 -13.26 -6.90
C VAL A 133 1.81 -14.64 -7.53
N GLU A 134 1.36 -15.72 -6.88
CA GLU A 134 1.54 -17.08 -7.42
C GLU A 134 0.74 -17.31 -8.71
N GLU A 135 -0.49 -16.79 -8.80
CA GLU A 135 -1.29 -16.85 -10.02
C GLU A 135 -0.63 -16.10 -11.19
N GLU A 136 -0.09 -14.90 -10.96
CA GLU A 136 0.58 -14.13 -12.01
C GLU A 136 1.90 -14.76 -12.45
N LYS A 137 2.66 -15.36 -11.52
CA LYS A 137 3.85 -16.15 -11.85
C LYS A 137 3.51 -17.37 -12.71
N ALA A 138 2.44 -18.09 -12.37
CA ALA A 138 1.98 -19.23 -13.15
C ALA A 138 1.59 -18.82 -14.59
N LYS A 139 0.93 -17.67 -14.75
CA LYS A 139 0.62 -17.11 -16.08
C LYS A 139 1.88 -16.76 -16.87
N ALA A 140 2.85 -16.11 -16.24
CA ALA A 140 4.12 -15.75 -16.89
C ALA A 140 4.86 -16.99 -17.42
N HIS A 141 4.99 -18.03 -16.59
CA HIS A 141 5.63 -19.29 -17.01
C HIS A 141 4.83 -20.06 -18.06
N GLY A 142 3.50 -20.00 -18.04
CA GLY A 142 2.66 -20.61 -19.07
C GLY A 142 2.85 -19.97 -20.45
N LEU A 143 3.02 -18.64 -20.49
CA LEU A 143 3.30 -17.90 -21.72
C LEU A 143 4.67 -18.22 -22.30
N GLU A 144 5.70 -18.37 -21.45
CA GLU A 144 7.04 -18.79 -21.87
C GLU A 144 7.03 -20.20 -22.48
N LYS A 145 6.31 -21.15 -21.87
CA LYS A 145 6.18 -22.51 -22.43
C LYS A 145 5.43 -22.54 -23.76
N ALA A 146 4.44 -21.68 -23.95
CA ALA A 146 3.70 -21.57 -25.21
C ALA A 146 4.54 -20.95 -26.35
N HIS A 147 5.44 -20.03 -26.04
CA HIS A 147 6.38 -19.45 -27.02
C HIS A 147 7.64 -20.31 -27.24
N GLY A 148 7.97 -21.21 -26.31
CA GLY A 148 9.16 -22.06 -26.34
C GLY A 148 8.98 -23.43 -27.01
N GLN A 149 7.85 -23.73 -27.67
CA GLN A 149 7.72 -24.93 -28.50
C GLN A 149 8.14 -24.61 -29.94
N PRO A 150 9.33 -25.07 -30.42
CA PRO A 150 9.56 -25.13 -31.85
C PRO A 150 8.60 -26.16 -32.42
N ARG A 151 7.77 -25.75 -33.38
CA ARG A 151 7.14 -26.69 -34.29
C ARG A 151 8.26 -27.37 -35.07
N THR A 152 8.69 -28.55 -34.64
CA THR A 152 9.50 -29.42 -35.48
C THR A 152 8.54 -30.07 -36.47
N ASP A 153 8.34 -29.42 -37.62
CA ASP A 153 7.89 -30.13 -38.81
C ASP A 153 8.93 -31.22 -39.10
N THR A 154 8.47 -32.46 -39.06
CA THR A 154 9.28 -33.64 -39.32
C THR A 154 9.48 -33.76 -40.81
N ASP A 155 10.63 -33.31 -41.31
CA ASP A 155 11.14 -33.78 -42.60
C ASP A 155 12.30 -34.75 -42.34
N GLN A 156 12.05 -35.99 -42.73
CA GLN A 156 13.05 -37.05 -42.76
C GLN A 156 14.01 -36.79 -43.92
N GLN A 157 15.31 -36.61 -43.64
CA GLN A 157 16.45 -37.20 -44.39
C GLN A 157 17.80 -36.59 -43.97
N GLY A 158 18.84 -37.43 -43.87
CA GLY A 158 20.23 -36.97 -44.11
C GLY A 158 21.24 -37.13 -42.97
N GLN A 159 21.75 -38.35 -42.83
CA GLN A 159 23.10 -38.79 -42.40
C GLN A 159 24.20 -37.79 -41.94
N LYS A 160 24.85 -38.19 -40.83
CA LYS A 160 26.30 -38.14 -40.48
C LYS A 160 27.03 -36.78 -40.35
N ALA A 161 27.58 -36.52 -39.16
CA ALA A 161 29.00 -36.66 -38.80
C ALA A 161 29.30 -35.91 -37.49
N GLY A 162 30.36 -36.32 -36.78
CA GLY A 162 30.59 -36.02 -35.38
C GLY A 162 31.12 -34.61 -35.07
N SER A 163 30.97 -34.22 -33.81
CA SER A 163 31.75 -33.16 -33.17
C SER A 163 31.63 -33.35 -31.66
N GLU A 164 32.75 -33.69 -31.01
CA GLU A 164 32.91 -33.79 -29.57
C GLU A 164 32.85 -32.40 -28.92
N TRP A 165 31.94 -32.21 -27.96
CA TRP A 165 31.94 -31.05 -27.06
C TRP A 165 31.89 -31.56 -25.62
N ARG A 166 33.07 -31.76 -25.01
CA ARG A 166 33.19 -31.92 -23.56
C ARG A 166 33.28 -30.54 -22.93
N SER A 167 32.14 -29.98 -22.54
CA SER A 167 32.09 -28.80 -21.66
C SER A 167 32.04 -29.25 -20.21
N VAL A 168 33.09 -28.88 -19.47
CA VAL A 168 33.26 -29.10 -18.03
C VAL A 168 32.18 -28.33 -17.26
N PRO A 169 31.52 -28.91 -16.24
CA PRO A 169 30.59 -28.14 -15.41
C PRO A 169 31.41 -27.26 -14.47
N VAL A 170 31.42 -25.95 -14.71
CA VAL A 170 31.89 -24.99 -13.72
C VAL A 170 30.80 -24.88 -12.67
N SER A 171 31.09 -25.40 -11.48
CA SER A 171 30.27 -25.21 -10.29
C SER A 171 30.24 -23.71 -9.96
N GLU A 172 29.11 -23.06 -10.17
CA GLU A 172 28.86 -21.75 -9.58
C GLU A 172 28.70 -21.91 -8.07
N SER A 173 29.75 -21.54 -7.34
CA SER A 173 29.65 -21.26 -5.91
C SER A 173 28.58 -20.18 -5.68
N PRO A 174 27.68 -20.31 -4.70
CA PRO A 174 26.66 -19.30 -4.45
C PRO A 174 27.32 -18.07 -3.82
N CYS A 175 27.62 -17.07 -4.63
CA CYS A 175 27.77 -15.71 -4.13
C CYS A 175 26.38 -15.25 -3.68
N SER A 176 26.25 -14.69 -2.47
CA SER A 176 24.97 -14.24 -1.90
C SER A 176 24.46 -12.95 -2.55
N SER A 177 24.51 -12.86 -3.88
CA SER A 177 23.77 -11.86 -4.63
C SER A 177 22.29 -12.23 -4.51
N VAL A 178 21.51 -11.31 -3.95
CA VAL A 178 20.05 -11.39 -3.88
C VAL A 178 19.55 -11.45 -5.32
N SER A 179 19.44 -12.65 -5.88
CA SER A 179 18.88 -12.87 -7.21
C SER A 179 17.52 -12.19 -7.24
N SER A 180 17.35 -11.22 -8.13
CA SER A 180 16.15 -10.41 -8.31
C SER A 180 15.02 -11.31 -8.83
N SER A 181 14.42 -12.07 -7.90
CA SER A 181 13.34 -13.00 -8.22
C SER A 181 12.16 -12.23 -8.82
N PRO A 182 11.49 -12.75 -9.87
CA PRO A 182 10.28 -12.15 -10.43
C PRO A 182 9.25 -11.77 -9.36
N SER A 183 9.15 -12.56 -8.28
CA SER A 183 8.26 -12.33 -7.14
C SER A 183 8.45 -10.97 -6.46
N SER A 184 9.68 -10.44 -6.36
CA SER A 184 9.91 -9.15 -5.70
C SER A 184 9.35 -7.99 -6.53
N ALA A 185 9.43 -8.07 -7.86
CA ALA A 185 8.82 -7.10 -8.76
C ALA A 185 7.29 -7.10 -8.66
N PHE A 186 6.64 -8.27 -8.61
CA PHE A 186 5.18 -8.35 -8.37
C PHE A 186 4.79 -7.69 -7.05
N VAL A 187 5.47 -8.02 -5.96
CA VAL A 187 5.13 -7.49 -4.63
C VAL A 187 5.39 -6.00 -4.53
N ALA A 188 6.53 -5.50 -5.03
CA ALA A 188 6.84 -4.08 -5.02
C ALA A 188 5.84 -3.26 -5.84
N ASN A 189 5.48 -3.71 -7.05
CA ASN A 189 4.47 -3.02 -7.86
C ASN A 189 3.06 -3.08 -7.24
N ALA A 190 2.70 -4.18 -6.57
CA ALA A 190 1.46 -4.27 -5.81
C ALA A 190 1.45 -3.27 -4.63
N ALA A 191 2.57 -3.17 -3.89
CA ALA A 191 2.74 -2.20 -2.82
C ALA A 191 2.60 -0.76 -3.33
N LEU A 192 3.26 -0.40 -4.44
CA LEU A 192 3.11 0.90 -5.09
C LEU A 192 1.65 1.18 -5.49
N SER A 193 0.93 0.19 -6.01
CA SER A 193 -0.50 0.35 -6.34
C SER A 193 -1.36 0.60 -5.11
N LEU A 194 -1.09 -0.07 -3.97
CA LEU A 194 -1.80 0.17 -2.71
C LEU A 194 -1.45 1.54 -2.12
N LEU A 195 -0.18 1.94 -2.18
CA LEU A 195 0.29 3.25 -1.71
C LEU A 195 -0.35 4.39 -2.47
N ASN A 196 -0.44 4.29 -3.80
CA ASN A 196 -1.13 5.28 -4.62
C ASN A 196 -2.62 5.41 -4.25
N LEU A 197 -3.30 4.28 -4.00
CA LEU A 197 -4.68 4.29 -3.51
C LEU A 197 -4.77 4.95 -2.11
N CYS A 198 -3.87 4.59 -1.20
CA CYS A 198 -3.88 5.12 0.15
C CYS A 198 -3.64 6.63 0.19
N ARG A 199 -2.67 7.13 -0.61
CA ARG A 199 -2.41 8.56 -0.77
C ARG A 199 -3.62 9.31 -1.29
N TYR A 200 -4.27 8.80 -2.35
CA TYR A 200 -5.50 9.39 -2.87
C TYR A 200 -6.61 9.46 -1.81
N LEU A 201 -6.78 8.40 -1.00
CA LEU A 201 -7.76 8.38 0.08
C LEU A 201 -7.43 9.40 1.18
N LEU A 202 -6.15 9.56 1.52
CA LEU A 202 -5.68 10.54 2.51
C LEU A 202 -5.82 11.98 2.01
N ASP A 203 -5.57 12.24 0.74
CA ASP A 203 -5.79 13.56 0.12
C ASP A 203 -7.27 13.96 0.22
N ARG A 204 -8.17 13.04 -0.08
CA ARG A 204 -9.62 13.27 0.08
C ARG A 204 -10.01 13.44 1.55
N GLN A 205 -9.42 12.67 2.45
CA GLN A 205 -9.68 12.79 3.87
C GLN A 205 -9.24 14.15 4.41
N LEU A 206 -8.06 14.64 4.01
CA LEU A 206 -7.55 15.98 4.35
C LEU A 206 -8.49 17.08 3.85
N ALA A 207 -8.94 16.99 2.60
CA ALA A 207 -9.88 17.96 2.04
C ALA A 207 -11.20 18.01 2.82
N VAL A 208 -11.74 16.85 3.21
CA VAL A 208 -12.96 16.77 4.03
C VAL A 208 -12.74 17.33 5.43
N GLN A 209 -11.63 16.99 6.08
CA GLN A 209 -11.29 17.50 7.41
C GLN A 209 -11.08 19.01 7.40
N ALA A 210 -10.46 19.56 6.35
CA ALA A 210 -10.21 21.00 6.20
C ALA A 210 -11.53 21.75 6.05
N ASN A 211 -12.41 21.29 5.16
CA ASN A 211 -13.74 21.85 4.98
C ASN A 211 -14.56 21.78 6.29
N ALA A 212 -14.55 20.65 7.00
CA ALA A 212 -15.22 20.53 8.29
C ALA A 212 -14.67 21.51 9.33
N PHE A 213 -13.35 21.75 9.34
CA PHE A 213 -12.73 22.73 10.23
C PHE A 213 -13.17 24.17 9.92
N GLU A 214 -13.23 24.53 8.64
CA GLU A 214 -13.70 25.85 8.18
C GLU A 214 -15.19 26.09 8.51
N GLN A 215 -16.05 25.08 8.31
CA GLN A 215 -17.50 25.22 8.48
C GLN A 215 -17.97 25.10 9.93
N GLU A 216 -17.40 24.18 10.72
CA GLU A 216 -17.90 23.87 12.06
C GLU A 216 -17.10 24.54 13.19
N GLY A 217 -15.89 25.00 12.87
CA GLY A 217 -14.89 25.47 13.82
C GLY A 217 -14.22 24.34 14.61
N GLY A 218 -13.37 24.73 15.55
CA GLY A 218 -12.67 23.82 16.44
C GLY A 218 -13.43 23.47 17.72
N PHE A 219 -12.71 22.81 18.63
CA PHE A 219 -13.24 22.44 19.94
C PHE A 219 -13.54 23.66 20.83
N THR A 220 -12.73 24.72 20.73
CA THR A 220 -12.91 25.94 21.53
C THR A 220 -14.23 26.65 21.20
N GLU A 221 -14.53 26.77 19.91
CA GLU A 221 -15.76 27.37 19.40
C GLU A 221 -16.98 26.55 19.84
N ARG A 222 -16.90 25.22 19.71
CA ARG A 222 -17.92 24.29 20.21
C ARG A 222 -18.11 24.42 21.73
N LEU A 223 -17.04 24.43 22.50
CA LEU A 223 -17.07 24.59 23.95
C LEU A 223 -17.76 25.90 24.36
N TYR A 224 -17.45 27.00 23.67
CA TYR A 224 -18.09 28.28 23.89
C TYR A 224 -19.61 28.24 23.59
N ARG A 225 -20.02 27.66 22.46
CA ARG A 225 -21.45 27.48 22.11
C ARG A 225 -22.19 26.66 23.15
N VAL A 226 -21.65 25.49 23.53
CA VAL A 226 -22.29 24.59 24.51
C VAL A 226 -22.42 25.26 25.88
N ARG A 227 -21.38 25.96 26.36
CA ARG A 227 -21.42 26.69 27.64
C ARG A 227 -22.46 27.81 27.61
N THR A 228 -22.54 28.56 26.51
CA THR A 228 -23.48 29.67 26.36
C THR A 228 -24.92 29.17 26.35
N THR A 229 -25.20 28.09 25.62
CA THR A 229 -26.53 27.46 25.59
C THR A 229 -26.93 26.89 26.95
N LYS A 230 -26.01 26.27 27.69
CA LYS A 230 -26.29 25.79 29.05
C LYS A 230 -26.62 26.94 30.01
N ARG A 231 -25.88 28.05 29.95
CA ARG A 231 -26.15 29.24 30.78
C ARG A 231 -27.50 29.87 30.50
N LYS A 232 -27.94 29.91 29.24
CA LYS A 232 -29.27 30.45 28.85
C LYS A 232 -30.45 29.56 29.28
N LYS A 233 -30.18 28.31 29.66
CA LYS A 233 -31.19 27.34 30.11
C LYS A 233 -31.27 27.24 31.65
N LEU A 234 -30.35 27.87 32.37
CA LEU A 234 -30.38 28.05 33.82
C LEU A 234 -31.15 29.33 34.13
#